data_AF-A0A961ETF0-F1
#
_entry.id   AF-A0A961ETF0-F1
#
_cell.length_a   1.000
_cell.length_b   1.000
_cell.length_c   1.000
_cell.angle_alpha   90.00
_cell.angle_beta   90.00
_cell.angle_gamma   90.00
#
_symmetry.space_group_name_H-M   'P 1'
#
loop_
_entity.id
_entity.type
_entity.pdbx_description
1 polymer ?
#
loop_
_entity_poly.entity_id
_entity_poly.type
_entity_poly.pdbx_seq_one_letter_code
_entity_poly.pdbx_strand_id
1 'polypeptide(L)'
;LFTALGYLVLTAQPPAAPLSADPGLLTLGPLTGPVTVFWHAPTGGETGKYSYRVYMSTTGPLADAQTAQSDGVPVDDWQSNIGITLDELEADQHYYINVLVKDGEEVESYSAIDFQTANPYSVGNGIVLYNDSGTLTAYSVCSEGQTFDPNTVDCTGTANSYQYCDISSNDCNGGTSSGTLVDSGAWTSGATSPAWTACDALNTSNFANINTWRLPTLAELRNIRYCSANPSYTGPAACPAGSGHPTIQLPVFPATPESQYWTAEGVSGNSFSAWTLDLTDGSAQAQDKTAVHRVRCVSDFTGF
;
A
#
# COMPACT_ATOMS: atom_id res chain seq x y z
N LEU A 1 -3.06 -70.75 47.58
CA LEU A 1 -2.10 -70.08 46.68
C LEU A 1 -2.80 -69.81 45.35
N PHE A 2 -3.31 -68.59 45.16
CA PHE A 2 -3.67 -68.03 43.85
C PHE A 2 -3.41 -66.53 43.96
N THR A 3 -2.38 -66.08 43.26
CA THR A 3 -1.94 -64.69 43.12
C THR A 3 -2.77 -64.03 42.02
N ALA A 4 -3.54 -62.99 42.36
CA ALA A 4 -4.23 -62.15 41.38
C ALA A 4 -3.36 -60.92 41.08
N LEU A 5 -2.97 -60.78 39.81
CA LEU A 5 -2.25 -59.65 39.24
C LEU A 5 -3.15 -58.40 39.22
N GLY A 6 -2.72 -57.34 39.88
CA GLY A 6 -3.28 -56.00 39.71
C GLY A 6 -2.72 -55.35 38.44
N TYR A 7 -3.59 -54.91 37.54
CA TYR A 7 -3.21 -54.11 36.39
C TYR A 7 -2.96 -52.66 36.85
N LEU A 8 -1.73 -52.17 36.69
CA LEU A 8 -1.40 -50.75 36.75
C LEU A 8 -1.95 -50.10 35.47
N VAL A 9 -2.97 -49.26 35.58
CA VAL A 9 -3.39 -48.37 34.50
C VAL A 9 -2.58 -47.08 34.66
N LEU A 10 -1.54 -46.91 33.84
CA LEU A 10 -0.92 -45.61 33.61
C LEU A 10 -1.86 -44.80 32.71
N THR A 11 -2.67 -43.92 33.32
CA THR A 11 -3.33 -42.86 32.56
C THR A 11 -2.25 -41.85 32.18
N ALA A 12 -1.90 -41.78 30.89
CA ALA A 12 -1.10 -40.66 30.38
C ALA A 12 -1.76 -39.36 30.83
N GLN A 13 -0.96 -38.44 31.38
CA GLN A 13 -1.44 -37.10 31.69
C GLN A 13 -2.06 -36.51 30.42
N PRO A 14 -3.23 -35.85 30.48
CA PRO A 14 -3.74 -35.12 29.32
C PRO A 14 -2.64 -34.16 28.82
N PRO A 15 -2.49 -33.98 27.49
CA PRO A 15 -1.52 -33.04 26.94
C PRO A 15 -1.68 -31.69 27.64
N ALA A 16 -0.55 -31.06 27.96
CA ALA A 16 -0.54 -29.78 28.65
C ALA A 16 -1.47 -28.79 27.91
N ALA A 17 -2.20 -27.98 28.66
CA ALA A 17 -3.03 -26.92 28.11
C ALA A 17 -2.22 -26.09 27.08
N PRO A 18 -2.85 -25.57 26.01
CA PRO A 18 -2.14 -24.81 24.99
C PRO A 18 -1.31 -23.74 25.66
N LEU A 19 -0.01 -23.80 25.39
CA LEU A 19 0.96 -22.86 25.91
C LEU A 19 0.50 -21.45 25.54
N SER A 20 0.21 -20.65 26.56
CA SER A 20 -0.03 -19.22 26.41
C SER A 20 1.26 -18.60 25.92
N ALA A 21 1.39 -18.37 24.61
CA ALA A 21 2.36 -17.41 24.13
C ALA A 21 2.00 -16.08 24.80
N ASP A 22 2.92 -15.55 25.60
CA ASP A 22 2.83 -14.18 26.07
C ASP A 22 2.70 -13.32 24.80
N PRO A 23 1.63 -12.51 24.63
CA PRO A 23 1.48 -11.69 23.44
C PRO A 23 2.68 -10.75 23.39
N GLY A 24 3.65 -11.11 22.55
CA GLY A 24 4.93 -10.42 22.46
C GLY A 24 4.69 -8.93 22.28
N LEU A 25 5.50 -8.13 22.98
CA LEU A 25 5.42 -6.68 22.89
C LEU A 25 5.66 -6.24 21.44
N LEU A 26 4.57 -5.89 20.75
CA LEU A 26 4.59 -5.29 19.41
C LEU A 26 5.11 -3.87 19.51
N THR A 27 6.26 -3.61 18.88
CA THR A 27 6.72 -2.23 18.64
C THR A 27 6.39 -1.89 17.20
N LEU A 28 5.24 -1.27 16.97
CA LEU A 28 4.81 -0.81 15.65
C LEU A 28 5.46 0.55 15.37
N GLY A 29 6.41 0.58 14.43
CA GLY A 29 6.81 1.81 13.74
C GLY A 29 5.77 2.18 12.67
N PRO A 30 5.86 3.36 12.03
CA PRO A 30 5.00 3.68 10.88
C PRO A 30 5.18 2.57 9.83
N LEU A 31 4.12 1.80 9.59
CA LEU A 31 4.19 0.57 8.81
C LEU A 31 4.23 0.84 7.31
N THR A 32 5.36 1.37 6.86
CA THR A 32 5.82 1.34 5.48
C THR A 32 6.96 0.34 5.41
N GLY A 33 6.66 -0.96 5.38
CA GLY A 33 7.67 -2.00 5.23
C GLY A 33 7.32 -3.37 5.86
N PRO A 34 8.32 -4.27 5.86
CA PRO A 34 8.19 -5.62 6.42
C PRO A 34 7.81 -5.59 7.90
N VAL A 35 6.88 -6.44 8.31
CA VAL A 35 6.55 -6.66 9.73
C VAL A 35 7.23 -7.91 10.22
N THR A 36 8.16 -7.79 11.16
CA THR A 36 8.75 -8.96 11.82
C THR A 36 7.96 -9.30 13.08
N VAL A 37 7.40 -10.50 13.09
CA VAL A 37 6.66 -11.08 14.23
C VAL A 37 7.59 -12.07 14.93
N PHE A 38 7.70 -11.98 16.26
CA PHE A 38 8.43 -12.93 17.09
C PHE A 38 7.50 -13.62 18.08
N TRP A 39 7.84 -14.86 18.46
CA TRP A 39 7.14 -15.59 19.51
C TRP A 39 8.14 -16.27 20.45
N HIS A 40 7.66 -16.72 21.60
CA HIS A 40 8.47 -17.50 22.52
C HIS A 40 8.27 -18.99 22.27
N ALA A 41 9.36 -19.76 22.40
CA ALA A 41 9.27 -21.21 22.38
C ALA A 41 8.46 -21.70 23.59
N PRO A 42 7.68 -22.79 23.44
CA PRO A 42 7.01 -23.47 24.54
C PRO A 42 7.89 -23.67 25.79
N THR A 43 7.34 -23.40 26.97
CA THR A 43 7.94 -23.81 28.24
C THR A 43 7.57 -25.26 28.55
N GLY A 44 8.48 -26.19 28.27
CA GLY A 44 8.33 -27.61 28.61
C GLY A 44 8.39 -28.52 27.38
N GLY A 45 9.48 -29.28 27.28
CA GLY A 45 9.81 -30.23 26.21
C GLY A 45 11.32 -30.21 25.95
N GLU A 46 11.82 -31.07 25.05
CA GLU A 46 13.25 -31.11 24.76
C GLU A 46 13.67 -29.89 23.94
N THR A 47 14.60 -29.10 24.49
CA THR A 47 15.18 -27.93 23.83
C THR A 47 15.71 -28.30 22.44
N GLY A 48 15.17 -27.68 21.39
CA GLY A 48 15.63 -27.85 20.00
C GLY A 48 14.80 -28.76 19.10
N LYS A 49 13.60 -29.21 19.51
CA LYS A 49 12.72 -30.06 18.69
C LYS A 49 11.48 -29.38 18.10
N TYR A 50 11.16 -28.17 18.54
CA TYR A 50 9.96 -27.49 18.03
C TYR A 50 10.14 -27.05 16.59
N SER A 51 9.12 -27.33 15.79
CA SER A 51 8.94 -26.72 14.48
C SER A 51 7.70 -25.84 14.50
N TYR A 52 7.74 -24.73 13.78
CA TYR A 52 6.67 -23.75 13.69
C TYR A 52 6.18 -23.62 12.27
N ARG A 53 4.86 -23.56 12.07
CA ARG A 53 4.26 -23.18 10.79
C ARG A 53 3.33 -22.00 11.01
N VAL A 54 3.32 -21.05 10.08
CA VAL A 54 2.57 -19.80 10.27
C VAL A 54 1.53 -19.62 9.18
N TYR A 55 0.33 -19.27 9.62
CA TYR A 55 -0.81 -18.95 8.75
C TYR A 55 -1.31 -17.54 9.03
N MET A 56 -1.76 -16.85 7.98
CA MET A 56 -2.31 -15.51 8.07
C MET A 56 -3.79 -15.49 7.69
N SER A 57 -4.56 -14.64 8.36
CA SER A 57 -5.98 -14.38 8.09
C SER A 57 -6.28 -12.88 8.22
N THR A 58 -7.24 -12.38 7.46
CA THR A 58 -7.75 -11.00 7.52
C THR A 58 -9.18 -10.89 8.02
N THR A 59 -9.85 -12.03 8.27
CA THR A 59 -11.27 -12.10 8.64
C THR A 59 -11.50 -12.42 10.12
N GLY A 60 -10.45 -12.81 10.84
CA GLY A 60 -10.50 -13.21 12.25
C GLY A 60 -9.40 -14.22 12.61
N PRO A 61 -9.22 -14.50 13.92
CA PRO A 61 -8.37 -15.59 14.37
C PRO A 61 -8.95 -16.93 13.90
N LEU A 62 -8.09 -17.85 13.46
CA LEU A 62 -8.52 -19.17 13.02
C LEU A 62 -8.85 -20.02 14.26
N ALA A 63 -9.96 -20.75 14.27
CA ALA A 63 -10.48 -21.34 15.51
C ALA A 63 -9.56 -22.40 16.14
N ASP A 64 -8.80 -23.12 15.32
CA ASP A 64 -7.89 -24.20 15.72
C ASP A 64 -6.84 -24.49 14.63
N ALA A 65 -5.93 -25.43 14.91
CA ALA A 65 -4.86 -25.82 14.00
C ALA A 65 -5.39 -26.42 12.67
N GLN A 66 -6.50 -27.16 12.70
CA GLN A 66 -7.11 -27.74 11.51
C GLN A 66 -7.69 -26.66 10.60
N THR A 67 -8.42 -25.70 11.18
CA THR A 67 -8.99 -24.54 10.50
C THR A 67 -7.88 -23.66 9.93
N ALA A 68 -6.78 -23.50 10.67
CA ALA A 68 -5.62 -22.78 10.15
C ALA A 68 -5.04 -23.44 8.89
N GLN A 69 -4.95 -24.77 8.88
CA GLN A 69 -4.46 -25.53 7.74
C GLN A 69 -5.41 -25.56 6.54
N SER A 70 -6.72 -25.49 6.76
CA SER A 70 -7.71 -25.53 5.67
C SER A 70 -8.04 -24.16 5.09
N ASP A 71 -8.13 -23.13 5.95
CA ASP A 71 -8.72 -21.83 5.62
C ASP A 71 -7.69 -20.69 5.66
N GLY A 72 -6.55 -20.89 6.35
CA GLY A 72 -5.49 -19.91 6.44
C GLY A 72 -4.61 -19.85 5.19
N VAL A 73 -4.07 -18.68 4.91
CA VAL A 73 -3.02 -18.54 3.88
C VAL A 73 -1.67 -18.90 4.53
N PRO A 74 -0.97 -19.94 4.08
CA PRO A 74 0.34 -20.28 4.63
C PRO A 74 1.34 -19.18 4.25
N VAL A 75 2.00 -18.60 5.25
CA VAL A 75 3.04 -17.57 5.05
C VAL A 75 4.45 -18.09 5.32
N ASP A 76 4.58 -19.22 6.02
CA ASP A 76 5.84 -19.95 6.17
C ASP A 76 5.58 -21.44 6.42
N ASP A 77 6.58 -22.29 6.20
CA ASP A 77 6.54 -23.73 6.48
C ASP A 77 7.23 -24.07 7.81
N TRP A 78 7.25 -25.36 8.19
CA TRP A 78 7.87 -25.88 9.40
C TRP A 78 9.33 -25.45 9.52
N GLN A 79 9.58 -24.52 10.42
CA GLN A 79 10.91 -23.99 10.71
C GLN A 79 11.24 -24.04 12.20
N SER A 80 12.52 -23.93 12.55
CA SER A 80 12.98 -23.86 13.94
C SER A 80 13.13 -22.42 14.47
N ASN A 81 12.96 -21.41 13.62
CA ASN A 81 13.06 -20.01 14.02
C ASN A 81 11.83 -19.58 14.81
N ILE A 82 12.03 -18.63 15.74
CA ILE A 82 10.99 -18.07 16.60
C ILE A 82 10.49 -16.71 16.10
N GLY A 83 10.41 -16.55 14.78
CA GLY A 83 9.91 -15.34 14.14
C GLY A 83 9.80 -15.48 12.62
N ILE A 84 8.96 -14.63 12.02
CA ILE A 84 8.84 -14.44 10.57
C ILE A 84 8.86 -12.96 10.23
N THR A 85 9.28 -12.66 9.01
CA THR A 85 9.08 -11.36 8.38
C THR A 85 7.95 -11.48 7.37
N LEU A 86 6.90 -10.69 7.58
CA LEU A 86 5.76 -10.56 6.68
C LEU A 86 6.01 -9.37 5.76
N ASP A 87 6.06 -9.65 4.47
CA ASP A 87 6.06 -8.65 3.41
C ASP A 87 4.65 -8.57 2.78
N GLU A 88 4.40 -7.57 1.95
CA GLU A 88 3.18 -7.51 1.12
C GLU A 88 1.87 -7.29 1.89
N LEU A 89 1.95 -6.74 3.10
CA LEU A 89 0.77 -6.36 3.89
C LEU A 89 0.07 -5.14 3.29
N GLU A 90 -1.27 -5.19 3.27
CA GLU A 90 -2.14 -4.07 2.91
C GLU A 90 -2.16 -3.06 4.04
N ALA A 91 -2.27 -1.78 3.67
CA ALA A 91 -2.51 -0.70 4.62
C ALA A 91 -3.94 -0.75 5.19
N ASP A 92 -4.12 -0.26 6.42
CA ASP A 92 -5.38 -0.27 7.17
C ASP A 92 -6.09 -1.63 7.27
N GLN A 93 -5.31 -2.71 7.22
CA GLN A 93 -5.83 -4.06 7.24
C GLN A 93 -5.48 -4.73 8.58
N HIS A 94 -6.50 -5.35 9.18
CA HIS A 94 -6.32 -6.18 10.36
C HIS A 94 -5.84 -7.56 9.93
N TYR A 95 -4.74 -8.02 10.54
CA TYR A 95 -4.15 -9.33 10.33
C TYR A 95 -4.18 -10.15 11.60
N TYR A 96 -4.39 -11.45 11.42
CA TYR A 96 -4.32 -12.48 12.46
C TYR A 96 -3.28 -13.52 12.03
N ILE A 97 -2.19 -13.61 12.79
CA ILE A 97 -1.09 -14.55 12.58
C ILE A 97 -1.28 -15.72 13.52
N ASN A 98 -1.36 -16.91 12.93
CA ASN A 98 -1.66 -18.16 13.59
C ASN A 98 -0.41 -19.02 13.54
N VAL A 99 0.25 -19.19 14.69
CA VAL A 99 1.47 -19.99 14.80
C VAL A 99 1.10 -21.36 15.33
N LEU A 100 1.32 -22.39 14.50
CA LEU A 100 1.21 -23.78 14.87
C LEU A 100 2.58 -24.27 15.35
N VAL A 101 2.61 -24.94 16.48
CA VAL A 101 3.83 -25.55 17.02
C VAL A 101 3.71 -27.07 16.96
N LYS A 102 4.77 -27.73 16.52
CA LYS A 102 4.90 -29.17 16.47
C LYS A 102 6.04 -29.62 17.38
N ASP A 103 5.80 -30.63 18.22
CA ASP A 103 6.86 -31.40 18.89
C ASP A 103 6.87 -32.82 18.29
N GLY A 104 7.97 -33.18 17.61
CA GLY A 104 8.05 -34.45 16.90
C GLY A 104 7.06 -34.56 15.72
N GLU A 105 6.07 -35.47 15.82
CA GLU A 105 5.06 -35.69 14.77
C GLU A 105 3.70 -35.01 15.06
N GLU A 106 3.44 -34.59 16.29
CA GLU A 106 2.14 -34.01 16.70
C GLU A 106 2.18 -32.48 16.75
N VAL A 107 1.09 -31.85 16.27
CA VAL A 107 0.89 -30.41 16.40
C VAL A 107 0.27 -30.16 17.77
N GLU A 108 1.02 -29.52 18.66
CA GLU A 108 0.70 -29.46 20.09
C GLU A 108 0.08 -28.13 20.54
N SER A 109 0.36 -27.03 19.86
CA SER A 109 -0.17 -25.73 20.29
C SER A 109 -0.42 -24.74 19.16
N TYR A 110 -1.29 -23.78 19.47
CA TYR A 110 -1.83 -22.76 18.60
C TYR A 110 -1.82 -21.42 19.36
N SER A 111 -1.30 -20.37 18.73
CA SER A 111 -1.44 -18.99 19.22
C SER A 111 -1.82 -18.06 18.09
N ALA A 112 -2.74 -17.13 18.37
CA ALA A 112 -3.07 -16.02 17.50
C ALA A 112 -2.36 -14.75 17.98
N ILE A 113 -1.71 -14.04 17.07
CA ILE A 113 -1.21 -12.67 17.25
C ILE A 113 -1.99 -11.80 16.27
N ASP A 114 -2.59 -10.71 16.72
CA ASP A 114 -3.27 -9.79 15.82
C ASP A 114 -2.63 -8.40 15.83
N PHE A 115 -2.67 -7.74 14.68
CA PHE A 115 -2.22 -6.37 14.51
C PHE A 115 -2.95 -5.71 13.33
N GLN A 116 -3.10 -4.39 13.39
CA GLN A 116 -3.64 -3.60 12.28
C GLN A 116 -2.51 -2.78 11.66
N THR A 117 -2.38 -2.82 10.34
CA THR A 117 -1.45 -1.94 9.63
C THR A 117 -1.96 -0.50 9.66
N ALA A 118 -1.06 0.47 9.65
CA ALA A 118 -1.47 1.87 9.65
C ALA A 118 -2.23 2.21 8.35
N ASN A 119 -3.28 3.04 8.45
CA ASN A 119 -3.86 3.70 7.29
C ASN A 119 -2.97 4.92 6.95
N PRO A 120 -2.26 4.94 5.81
CA PRO A 120 -1.48 6.10 5.41
C PRO A 120 -2.37 7.24 4.91
N TYR A 121 -3.67 6.96 4.70
CA TYR A 121 -4.63 7.91 4.14
C TYR A 121 -5.50 8.56 5.23
N SER A 122 -5.83 9.82 5.01
CA SER A 122 -6.95 10.49 5.67
C SER A 122 -7.75 11.26 4.63
N VAL A 123 -9.05 10.97 4.52
CA VAL A 123 -9.92 11.53 3.48
C VAL A 123 -10.89 12.55 4.07
N GLY A 124 -11.05 13.70 3.41
CA GLY A 124 -12.06 14.69 3.80
C GLY A 124 -12.07 15.88 2.85
N ASN A 125 -13.22 16.55 2.70
CA ASN A 125 -13.37 17.78 1.91
C ASN A 125 -12.77 17.72 0.49
N GLY A 126 -12.81 16.55 -0.17
CA GLY A 126 -12.26 16.36 -1.51
C GLY A 126 -10.73 16.27 -1.58
N ILE A 127 -10.06 16.08 -0.44
CA ILE A 127 -8.62 15.79 -0.36
C ILE A 127 -8.33 14.44 0.31
N VAL A 128 -7.21 13.84 -0.09
CA VAL A 128 -6.59 12.68 0.54
C VAL A 128 -5.23 13.12 1.08
N LEU A 129 -5.06 13.07 2.39
CA LEU A 129 -3.75 13.21 3.00
C LEU A 129 -3.06 11.85 2.96
N TYR A 130 -1.83 11.79 2.45
CA TYR A 130 -1.00 10.59 2.39
C TYR A 130 0.26 10.82 3.22
N ASN A 131 0.51 9.95 4.18
CA ASN A 131 1.70 9.99 5.03
C ASN A 131 2.74 8.97 4.53
N ASP A 132 3.82 9.48 3.93
CA ASP A 132 5.00 8.70 3.61
C ASP A 132 6.09 8.93 4.65
N SER A 133 6.21 8.02 5.62
CA SER A 133 7.31 8.01 6.58
C SER A 133 7.50 9.34 7.34
N GLY A 134 6.42 10.07 7.59
CA GLY A 134 6.42 11.38 8.27
C GLY A 134 6.30 12.59 7.34
N THR A 135 6.36 12.40 6.02
CA THR A 135 6.07 13.45 5.02
C THR A 135 4.60 13.37 4.64
N LEU A 136 3.87 14.46 4.86
CA LEU A 136 2.43 14.53 4.59
C LEU A 136 2.18 15.30 3.28
N THR A 137 1.60 14.62 2.30
CA THR A 137 1.17 15.22 1.03
C THR A 137 -0.35 15.17 0.92
N ALA A 138 -0.94 16.23 0.38
CA ALA A 138 -2.36 16.29 0.07
C ALA A 138 -2.57 16.04 -1.41
N TYR A 139 -3.38 15.05 -1.76
CA TYR A 139 -3.84 14.80 -3.12
C TYR A 139 -5.30 15.27 -3.24
N SER A 140 -5.66 15.78 -4.41
CA SER A 140 -7.08 15.87 -4.81
C SER A 140 -7.68 14.45 -4.78
N VAL A 141 -8.91 14.28 -4.28
CA VAL A 141 -9.64 12.99 -4.28
C VAL A 141 -10.09 12.61 -5.68
N CYS A 142 -10.52 13.59 -6.47
CA CYS A 142 -10.98 13.39 -7.84
C CYS A 142 -9.91 13.75 -8.85
N SER A 143 -9.94 13.11 -10.01
CA SER A 143 -9.12 13.54 -11.15
C SER A 143 -9.65 14.88 -11.67
N GLU A 144 -8.77 15.71 -12.23
CA GLU A 144 -9.14 17.03 -12.74
C GLU A 144 -10.31 16.95 -13.75
N GLY A 145 -11.29 17.83 -13.60
CA GLY A 145 -12.55 17.81 -14.36
C GLY A 145 -13.71 17.03 -13.70
N GLN A 146 -13.44 16.22 -12.69
CA GLN A 146 -14.49 15.63 -11.83
C GLN A 146 -14.81 16.54 -10.64
N THR A 147 -15.93 16.27 -9.97
CA THR A 147 -16.36 16.98 -8.75
C THR A 147 -16.57 15.99 -7.62
N PHE A 148 -15.95 16.26 -6.47
CA PHE A 148 -16.16 15.47 -5.25
C PHE A 148 -17.55 15.73 -4.68
N ASP A 149 -18.33 14.67 -4.46
CA ASP A 149 -19.59 14.72 -3.73
C ASP A 149 -19.37 14.24 -2.29
N PRO A 150 -19.44 15.14 -1.29
CA PRO A 150 -19.22 14.77 0.11
C PRO A 150 -20.35 13.89 0.68
N ASN A 151 -21.52 13.83 0.05
CA ASN A 151 -22.64 13.01 0.55
C ASN A 151 -22.44 11.53 0.22
N THR A 152 -21.87 11.24 -0.94
CA THR A 152 -21.60 9.86 -1.40
C THR A 152 -20.15 9.46 -1.20
N VAL A 153 -19.28 10.41 -0.85
CA VAL A 153 -17.81 10.21 -0.78
C VAL A 153 -17.30 9.65 -2.11
N ASP A 154 -17.74 10.26 -3.22
CA ASP A 154 -17.48 9.78 -4.58
C ASP A 154 -17.13 10.96 -5.51
N CYS A 155 -16.56 10.65 -6.67
CA CYS A 155 -16.24 11.61 -7.72
C CYS A 155 -17.26 11.49 -8.86
N THR A 156 -17.94 12.59 -9.15
CA THR A 156 -18.93 12.67 -10.22
C THR A 156 -18.38 13.43 -11.43
N GLY A 157 -19.01 13.23 -12.60
CA GLY A 157 -18.60 13.86 -13.85
C GLY A 157 -17.53 13.08 -14.61
N THR A 158 -16.91 13.74 -15.59
CA THR A 158 -15.91 13.12 -16.47
C THR A 158 -14.58 13.81 -16.27
N ALA A 159 -13.54 13.05 -15.94
CA ALA A 159 -12.21 13.61 -15.84
C ALA A 159 -11.71 14.06 -17.22
N ASN A 160 -11.10 15.24 -17.24
CA ASN A 160 -10.59 15.88 -18.44
C ASN A 160 -9.17 15.41 -18.73
N SER A 161 -8.78 15.47 -20.01
CA SER A 161 -7.40 15.25 -20.45
C SER A 161 -6.78 16.58 -20.87
N TYR A 162 -5.52 16.78 -20.50
CA TYR A 162 -4.78 18.03 -20.71
C TYR A 162 -3.46 17.74 -21.42
N GLN A 163 -3.00 18.69 -22.23
CA GLN A 163 -1.64 18.66 -22.74
C GLN A 163 -0.65 19.01 -21.62
N TYR A 164 0.51 18.36 -21.62
CA TYR A 164 1.60 18.73 -20.72
C TYR A 164 2.16 20.10 -21.10
N CYS A 165 2.38 20.33 -22.39
CA CYS A 165 2.77 21.62 -22.96
C CYS A 165 2.00 21.83 -24.27
N ASP A 166 1.49 23.03 -24.50
CA ASP A 166 0.70 23.39 -25.69
C ASP A 166 1.52 23.36 -26.99
N ILE A 167 2.84 23.49 -26.85
CA ILE A 167 3.80 23.34 -27.92
C ILE A 167 4.80 22.22 -27.64
N SER A 168 5.35 21.66 -28.70
CA SER A 168 6.37 20.60 -28.64
C SER A 168 7.76 21.18 -28.32
N SER A 169 7.93 21.77 -27.13
CA SER A 169 9.19 22.39 -26.66
C SER A 169 9.53 22.02 -25.21
N ASN A 170 10.67 22.53 -24.72
CA ASN A 170 11.10 22.40 -23.32
C ASN A 170 10.68 23.56 -22.43
N ASP A 171 9.92 24.52 -22.96
CA ASP A 171 9.69 25.78 -22.24
C ASP A 171 8.88 25.54 -20.96
N CYS A 172 7.92 24.61 -21.01
CA CYS A 172 7.17 24.15 -19.83
C CYS A 172 8.08 23.49 -18.75
N ASN A 173 9.29 23.04 -19.10
CA ASN A 173 10.29 22.45 -18.19
C ASN A 173 11.46 23.42 -17.93
N GLY A 174 11.21 24.73 -18.02
CA GLY A 174 12.22 25.77 -17.81
C GLY A 174 13.35 25.75 -18.84
N GLY A 175 13.07 25.24 -20.05
CA GLY A 175 14.05 25.14 -21.14
C GLY A 175 15.00 23.94 -21.03
N THR A 176 14.79 23.02 -20.08
CA THR A 176 15.68 21.86 -19.87
C THR A 176 14.97 20.54 -20.22
N SER A 177 15.70 19.59 -20.82
CA SER A 177 15.15 18.25 -21.16
C SER A 177 14.95 17.37 -19.92
N SER A 178 15.67 17.61 -18.83
CA SER A 178 15.59 16.86 -17.58
C SER A 178 14.87 17.64 -16.46
N GLY A 179 14.19 18.73 -16.79
CA GLY A 179 13.56 19.61 -15.80
C GLY A 179 12.19 19.15 -15.36
N THR A 180 11.84 19.51 -14.13
CA THR A 180 10.45 19.49 -13.65
C THR A 180 9.68 20.63 -14.33
N LEU A 181 8.37 20.44 -14.51
CA LEU A 181 7.42 21.50 -14.83
C LEU A 181 7.66 22.64 -13.84
N VAL A 182 8.08 23.78 -14.38
CA VAL A 182 8.28 25.00 -13.61
C VAL A 182 7.00 25.82 -13.62
N ASP A 183 6.79 26.60 -12.57
CA ASP A 183 5.70 27.57 -12.51
C ASP A 183 5.66 28.44 -13.77
N SER A 184 4.43 28.70 -14.23
CA SER A 184 4.04 29.46 -15.42
C SER A 184 4.77 30.80 -15.60
N GLY A 185 5.33 31.39 -14.54
CA GLY A 185 6.13 32.61 -14.57
C GLY A 185 7.53 32.49 -15.18
N ALA A 186 8.01 31.27 -15.49
CA ALA A 186 9.35 31.03 -16.03
C ALA A 186 9.40 30.65 -17.53
N TRP A 187 8.25 30.64 -18.23
CA TRP A 187 8.18 30.21 -19.63
C TRP A 187 8.58 31.34 -20.60
N THR A 188 9.77 31.26 -21.19
CA THR A 188 10.37 32.36 -21.96
C THR A 188 9.87 32.48 -23.41
N SER A 189 9.14 31.49 -23.92
CA SER A 189 8.65 31.45 -25.31
C SER A 189 7.18 31.84 -25.48
N GLY A 190 6.44 32.02 -24.38
CA GLY A 190 4.98 32.15 -24.40
C GLY A 190 4.21 30.83 -24.49
N ALA A 191 4.90 29.68 -24.40
CA ALA A 191 4.27 28.37 -24.20
C ALA A 191 3.40 28.36 -22.93
N THR A 192 2.38 27.51 -22.92
CA THR A 192 1.55 27.24 -21.74
C THR A 192 1.46 25.75 -21.43
N SER A 193 1.24 25.41 -20.15
CA SER A 193 0.93 24.05 -19.72
C SER A 193 -0.52 23.97 -19.27
N PRO A 194 -1.43 23.40 -20.08
CA PRO A 194 -2.82 23.15 -19.68
C PRO A 194 -2.91 22.23 -18.45
N ALA A 195 -2.02 21.24 -18.35
CA ALA A 195 -1.95 20.38 -17.18
C ALA A 195 -1.60 21.18 -15.90
N TRP A 196 -0.57 22.04 -15.96
CA TRP A 196 -0.23 22.93 -14.83
C TRP A 196 -1.40 23.84 -14.47
N THR A 197 -2.00 24.46 -15.48
CA THR A 197 -3.13 25.39 -15.32
C THR A 197 -4.32 24.73 -14.61
N ALA A 198 -4.56 23.44 -14.85
CA ALA A 198 -5.60 22.69 -14.15
C ALA A 198 -5.35 22.66 -12.63
N CYS A 199 -4.12 22.35 -12.20
CA CYS A 199 -3.79 22.39 -10.77
C CYS A 199 -3.72 23.80 -10.20
N ASP A 200 -3.26 24.78 -10.98
CA ASP A 200 -3.20 26.17 -10.53
C ASP A 200 -4.60 26.80 -10.32
N ALA A 201 -5.61 26.31 -11.03
CA ALA A 201 -7.00 26.70 -10.78
C ALA A 201 -7.47 26.33 -9.36
N LEU A 202 -6.94 25.25 -8.78
CA LEU A 202 -7.19 24.90 -7.37
C LEU A 202 -6.57 25.92 -6.42
N ASN A 203 -5.41 26.49 -6.76
CA ASN A 203 -4.78 27.57 -5.98
C ASN A 203 -5.62 28.84 -6.00
N THR A 204 -6.08 29.22 -7.19
CA THR A 204 -6.92 30.40 -7.39
C THR A 204 -8.23 30.31 -6.61
N SER A 205 -8.81 29.10 -6.53
CA SER A 205 -10.05 28.86 -5.77
C SER A 205 -9.82 28.59 -4.27
N ASN A 206 -8.55 28.56 -3.82
CA ASN A 206 -8.17 28.17 -2.46
C ASN A 206 -8.83 26.84 -2.04
N PHE A 207 -8.84 25.87 -2.96
CA PHE A 207 -9.53 24.60 -2.78
C PHE A 207 -9.00 23.88 -1.53
N ALA A 208 -9.92 23.45 -0.66
CA ALA A 208 -9.61 22.84 0.64
C ALA A 208 -8.71 23.69 1.56
N ASN A 209 -8.69 25.02 1.38
CA ASN A 209 -7.77 25.95 2.06
C ASN A 209 -6.28 25.72 1.74
N ILE A 210 -6.01 25.15 0.57
CA ILE A 210 -4.65 24.92 0.05
C ILE A 210 -4.48 25.77 -1.21
N ASN A 211 -3.35 26.45 -1.31
CA ASN A 211 -3.00 27.31 -2.44
C ASN A 211 -1.61 26.99 -3.04
N THR A 212 -1.11 25.78 -2.80
CA THR A 212 0.16 25.25 -3.30
C THR A 212 -0.02 23.95 -4.11
N TRP A 213 -1.19 23.77 -4.71
CA TRP A 213 -1.49 22.70 -5.66
C TRP A 213 -0.58 22.76 -6.88
N ARG A 214 -0.08 21.60 -7.26
CA ARG A 214 0.82 21.39 -8.39
C ARG A 214 0.59 20.01 -9.02
N LEU A 215 1.22 19.77 -10.17
CA LEU A 215 1.36 18.40 -10.65
C LEU A 215 2.23 17.57 -9.70
N PRO A 216 1.93 16.27 -9.57
CA PRO A 216 2.73 15.34 -8.79
C PRO A 216 4.00 14.93 -9.53
N THR A 217 5.06 14.70 -8.81
CA THR A 217 6.25 13.98 -9.27
C THR A 217 5.89 12.54 -9.63
N LEU A 218 6.77 11.86 -10.37
CA LEU A 218 6.57 10.44 -10.68
C LEU A 218 6.60 9.59 -9.43
N ALA A 219 7.45 9.94 -8.45
CA ALA A 219 7.51 9.28 -7.16
C ALA A 219 6.19 9.42 -6.38
N GLU A 220 5.61 10.63 -6.35
CA GLU A 220 4.32 10.87 -5.66
C GLU A 220 3.16 10.09 -6.29
N LEU A 221 3.10 9.96 -7.62
CA LEU A 221 2.08 9.10 -8.24
C LEU A 221 2.34 7.61 -7.97
N ARG A 222 3.61 7.17 -7.96
CA ARG A 222 3.96 5.79 -7.63
C ARG A 222 3.63 5.43 -6.18
N ASN A 223 3.72 6.38 -5.26
CA ASN A 223 3.38 6.17 -3.86
C ASN A 223 1.90 5.88 -3.62
N ILE A 224 1.00 6.46 -4.45
CA ILE A 224 -0.43 6.18 -4.39
C ILE A 224 -0.88 5.08 -5.36
N ARG A 225 0.06 4.52 -6.14
CA ARG A 225 -0.20 3.34 -6.98
C ARG A 225 -0.45 2.14 -6.08
N TYR A 226 -1.46 1.35 -6.41
CA TYR A 226 -1.78 0.14 -5.69
C TYR A 226 -1.86 -1.04 -6.66
N CYS A 227 -1.00 -2.04 -6.42
CA CYS A 227 -0.95 -3.27 -7.20
C CYS A 227 -1.61 -4.38 -6.39
N SER A 228 -2.88 -4.71 -6.64
CA SER A 228 -3.62 -5.65 -5.78
C SER A 228 -3.04 -7.07 -5.72
N ALA A 229 -2.22 -7.48 -6.69
CA ALA A 229 -1.51 -8.76 -6.63
C ALA A 229 -0.22 -8.71 -5.80
N ASN A 230 0.27 -7.52 -5.46
CA ASN A 230 1.38 -7.28 -4.55
C ASN A 230 1.27 -5.85 -3.95
N PRO A 231 0.52 -5.69 -2.84
CA PRO A 231 0.28 -4.39 -2.22
C PRO A 231 1.54 -3.63 -1.78
N SER A 232 2.66 -4.32 -1.54
CA SER A 232 3.94 -3.70 -1.18
C SER A 232 4.84 -3.36 -2.39
N TYR A 233 4.31 -3.46 -3.62
CA TYR A 233 5.10 -3.19 -4.81
C TYR A 233 5.49 -1.72 -4.98
N THR A 234 6.77 -1.41 -4.73
CA THR A 234 7.37 -0.07 -4.92
C THR A 234 8.24 0.04 -6.17
N GLY A 235 8.28 -1.01 -7.00
CA GLY A 235 9.18 -1.09 -8.15
C GLY A 235 8.85 -0.10 -9.28
N PRO A 236 9.83 0.22 -10.16
CA PRO A 236 9.62 1.20 -11.23
C PRO A 236 8.81 0.66 -12.42
N ALA A 237 8.61 -0.66 -12.51
CA ALA A 237 7.90 -1.30 -13.62
C ALA A 237 6.38 -1.30 -13.38
N ALA A 238 5.65 -1.93 -14.31
CA ALA A 238 4.22 -2.21 -14.17
C ALA A 238 3.95 -3.07 -12.92
N CYS A 239 2.73 -2.96 -12.41
CA CYS A 239 2.22 -3.86 -11.39
C CYS A 239 2.33 -5.34 -11.85
N PRO A 240 2.57 -6.28 -10.92
CA PRO A 240 2.59 -7.70 -11.25
C PRO A 240 1.29 -8.17 -11.91
N ALA A 241 1.43 -9.17 -12.78
CA ALA A 241 0.29 -9.79 -13.46
C ALA A 241 -0.76 -10.28 -12.45
N GLY A 242 -2.04 -10.03 -12.75
CA GLY A 242 -3.16 -10.32 -11.85
C GLY A 242 -3.56 -9.15 -10.95
N SER A 243 -2.83 -8.03 -10.97
CA SER A 243 -3.27 -6.80 -10.30
C SER A 243 -4.54 -6.26 -10.98
N GLY A 244 -5.48 -5.78 -10.17
CA GLY A 244 -6.68 -5.11 -10.62
C GLY A 244 -6.38 -3.76 -11.24
N HIS A 245 -7.30 -3.30 -12.08
CA HIS A 245 -7.26 -2.02 -12.76
C HIS A 245 -8.50 -1.18 -12.38
N PRO A 246 -8.37 0.15 -12.22
CA PRO A 246 -7.11 0.90 -12.22
C PRO A 246 -6.20 0.54 -11.05
N THR A 247 -4.88 0.66 -11.24
CA THR A 247 -3.86 0.32 -10.24
C THR A 247 -3.70 1.41 -9.17
N ILE A 248 -4.80 1.69 -8.47
CA ILE A 248 -4.94 2.69 -7.41
C ILE A 248 -6.05 2.22 -6.46
N GLN A 249 -6.02 2.64 -5.19
CA GLN A 249 -7.07 2.30 -4.25
C GLN A 249 -8.36 3.08 -4.56
N LEU A 250 -9.28 2.48 -5.32
CA LEU A 250 -10.58 3.08 -5.66
C LEU A 250 -11.41 3.52 -4.44
N PRO A 251 -11.39 2.85 -3.28
CA PRO A 251 -12.07 3.36 -2.08
C PRO A 251 -11.52 4.71 -1.58
N VAL A 252 -10.26 5.04 -1.88
CA VAL A 252 -9.59 6.29 -1.50
C VAL A 252 -9.67 7.33 -2.63
N PHE A 253 -9.55 6.87 -3.87
CA PHE A 253 -9.58 7.68 -5.10
C PHE A 253 -10.72 7.22 -6.01
N PRO A 254 -11.98 7.53 -5.66
CA PRO A 254 -13.15 6.98 -6.31
C PRO A 254 -13.32 7.52 -7.73
N ALA A 255 -14.00 6.74 -8.57
CA ALA A 255 -14.22 6.98 -9.99
C ALA A 255 -12.97 7.38 -10.79
N THR A 256 -11.77 6.95 -10.36
CA THR A 256 -10.51 7.20 -11.08
C THR A 256 -10.49 6.42 -12.40
N PRO A 257 -10.33 7.07 -13.56
CA PRO A 257 -10.25 6.34 -14.82
C PRO A 257 -8.92 5.61 -15.01
N GLU A 258 -8.99 4.43 -15.61
CA GLU A 258 -7.85 3.67 -16.16
C GLU A 258 -7.25 4.46 -17.32
N SER A 259 -6.19 5.22 -17.04
CA SER A 259 -5.56 6.09 -18.02
C SER A 259 -4.16 6.51 -17.56
N GLN A 260 -3.47 7.22 -18.44
CA GLN A 260 -2.21 7.88 -18.13
C GLN A 260 -2.46 9.19 -17.39
N TYR A 261 -1.66 9.41 -16.36
CA TYR A 261 -1.66 10.63 -15.55
C TYR A 261 -0.34 11.35 -15.70
N TRP A 262 -0.40 12.62 -16.07
CA TRP A 262 0.80 13.45 -16.14
C TRP A 262 1.48 13.58 -14.78
N THR A 263 2.80 13.46 -14.81
CA THR A 263 3.66 13.91 -13.70
C THR A 263 4.21 15.30 -14.02
N ALA A 264 4.87 15.93 -13.06
CA ALA A 264 5.61 17.15 -13.27
C ALA A 264 6.93 16.91 -14.05
N GLU A 265 7.40 15.67 -14.23
CA GLU A 265 8.78 15.41 -14.68
C GLU A 265 8.92 15.29 -16.20
N GLY A 266 9.95 15.94 -16.76
CA GLY A 266 10.42 15.71 -18.12
C GLY A 266 11.25 14.43 -18.25
N VAL A 267 11.39 13.92 -19.49
CA VAL A 267 12.23 12.74 -19.76
C VAL A 267 13.66 13.18 -20.06
N SER A 268 14.60 12.79 -19.21
CA SER A 268 16.02 13.14 -19.38
C SER A 268 16.55 12.76 -20.76
N GLY A 269 17.17 13.72 -21.45
CA GLY A 269 17.69 13.54 -22.81
C GLY A 269 16.64 13.58 -23.93
N ASN A 270 15.35 13.68 -23.61
CA ASN A 270 14.26 13.80 -24.59
C ASN A 270 13.41 15.04 -24.29
N SER A 271 13.60 16.09 -25.10
CA SER A 271 12.88 17.36 -24.95
C SER A 271 11.40 17.30 -25.27
N PHE A 272 10.96 16.27 -26.00
CA PHE A 272 9.60 16.15 -26.51
C PHE A 272 8.69 15.34 -25.60
N SER A 273 9.25 14.67 -24.59
CA SER A 273 8.50 13.77 -23.74
C SER A 273 8.51 14.17 -22.27
N ALA A 274 7.44 13.81 -21.59
CA ALA A 274 7.27 13.92 -20.16
C ALA A 274 6.81 12.56 -19.59
N TRP A 275 7.01 12.38 -18.29
CA TRP A 275 6.61 11.16 -17.62
C TRP A 275 5.12 11.17 -17.29
N THR A 276 4.49 10.03 -17.54
CA THR A 276 3.17 9.68 -17.02
C THR A 276 3.26 8.45 -16.15
N LEU A 277 2.30 8.28 -15.25
CA LEU A 277 1.98 6.98 -14.66
C LEU A 277 0.70 6.46 -15.33
N ASP A 278 0.76 5.28 -15.95
CA ASP A 278 -0.40 4.61 -16.50
C ASP A 278 -1.09 3.80 -15.40
N LEU A 279 -2.31 4.19 -15.02
CA LEU A 279 -3.09 3.46 -14.01
C LEU A 279 -3.81 2.24 -14.60
N THR A 280 -3.66 1.94 -15.89
CA THR A 280 -4.15 0.68 -16.47
C THR A 280 -3.31 -0.50 -15.98
N ASP A 281 -1.99 -0.31 -15.85
CA ASP A 281 -1.05 -1.36 -15.46
C ASP A 281 -0.01 -0.94 -14.40
N GLY A 282 -0.02 0.32 -13.96
CA GLY A 282 0.87 0.86 -12.95
C GLY A 282 2.27 1.24 -13.44
N SER A 283 2.49 1.26 -14.76
CA SER A 283 3.80 1.54 -15.36
C SER A 283 4.08 3.03 -15.56
N ALA A 284 5.35 3.42 -15.48
CA ALA A 284 5.77 4.76 -15.88
C ALA A 284 6.07 4.80 -17.39
N GLN A 285 5.46 5.74 -18.11
CA GLN A 285 5.57 5.84 -19.57
C GLN A 285 6.01 7.23 -20.00
N ALA A 286 6.96 7.29 -20.94
CA ALA A 286 7.36 8.52 -21.60
C ALA A 286 6.34 8.85 -22.68
N GLN A 287 5.69 10.00 -22.59
CA GLN A 287 4.65 10.44 -23.53
C GLN A 287 4.99 11.79 -24.14
N ASP A 288 4.55 12.02 -25.38
CA ASP A 288 4.73 13.29 -26.07
C ASP A 288 4.04 14.42 -25.32
N LYS A 289 4.74 15.54 -25.08
CA LYS A 289 4.23 16.65 -24.26
C LYS A 289 2.94 17.29 -24.82
N THR A 290 2.70 17.15 -26.12
CA THR A 290 1.49 17.64 -26.79
C THR A 290 0.36 16.61 -26.81
N ALA A 291 0.58 15.39 -26.34
CA ALA A 291 -0.49 14.41 -26.12
C ALA A 291 -1.38 14.84 -24.94
N VAL A 292 -2.60 14.30 -24.86
CA VAL A 292 -3.56 14.63 -23.81
C VAL A 292 -3.73 13.48 -22.82
N HIS A 293 -3.40 13.73 -21.56
CA HIS A 293 -3.52 12.75 -20.47
C HIS A 293 -4.18 13.37 -19.24
N ARG A 294 -4.57 12.54 -18.27
CA ARG A 294 -5.30 12.98 -17.08
C ARG A 294 -4.35 13.68 -16.09
N VAL A 295 -4.95 14.43 -15.17
CA VAL A 295 -4.22 15.15 -14.12
C VAL A 295 -4.89 14.85 -12.78
N ARG A 296 -4.07 14.68 -11.75
CA ARG A 296 -4.46 14.65 -10.34
C ARG A 296 -3.47 15.53 -9.60
N CYS A 297 -3.96 16.54 -8.90
CA CYS A 297 -3.11 17.52 -8.26
C CYS A 297 -2.67 17.10 -6.86
N VAL A 298 -1.49 17.53 -6.46
CA VAL A 298 -0.89 17.31 -5.14
C VAL A 298 -0.41 18.63 -4.53
N SER A 299 -0.27 18.69 -3.21
CA SER A 299 0.30 19.80 -2.46
C SER A 299 1.11 19.27 -1.27
N ASP A 300 2.20 19.97 -0.94
CA ASP A 300 2.94 19.73 0.30
C ASP A 300 2.10 20.26 1.46
N PHE A 301 1.57 19.38 2.31
CA PHE A 301 0.61 19.75 3.34
C PHE A 301 1.34 20.04 4.66
N THR A 302 1.43 21.32 5.02
CA THR A 302 2.13 21.76 6.25
C THR A 302 1.26 21.75 7.51
N GLY A 303 0.04 21.20 7.45
CA GLY A 303 -0.93 21.26 8.56
C GLY A 303 -1.83 22.50 8.54
N PHE A 304 -2.89 22.46 9.35
CA PHE A 304 -3.77 23.59 9.64
C PHE A 304 -3.25 24.41 10.83
#